data_AF-A0A1W1CU27-F1
#
_entry.id   AF-A0A1W1CU27-F1
#
_cell.length_a   1.000
_cell.length_b   1.000
_cell.length_c   1.000
_cell.angle_alpha   90.00
_cell.angle_beta   90.00
_cell.angle_gamma   90.00
#
_symmetry.space_group_name_H-M   'P 1'
#
loop_
_entity.id
_entity.type
_entity.pdbx_description
1 polymer ?
#
loop_
_entity_poly.entity_id
_entity_poly.type
_entity_poly.pdbx_seq_one_letter_code
_entity_poly.pdbx_strand_id
1 'polypeptide(L)' 'MLHVTLDKENAIAMLEPDGALSKEDFDHAVKVIDPFIEAEGKLNGIIIYTKSFPGWKDFAALSRHFTFIKNHHEIVN' A
#
# COMPACT_ATOMS: atom_id res chain seq x y z
N MET A 1 1.92 -9.01 -10.84
CA MET A 1 3.10 -8.14 -10.67
C MET A 1 2.61 -6.75 -10.37
N LEU A 2 3.09 -6.23 -9.24
CA LEU A 2 2.73 -4.91 -8.74
C LEU A 2 3.98 -4.02 -8.72
N HIS A 3 3.97 -3.00 -9.56
CA HIS A 3 4.96 -1.95 -9.55
C HIS A 3 4.64 -0.93 -8.47
N VAL A 4 5.66 -0.52 -7.71
CA VAL A 4 5.51 0.42 -6.59
C VAL A 4 6.49 1.56 -6.78
N THR A 5 5.96 2.78 -6.84
CA THR A 5 6.75 4.02 -6.91
C THR A 5 6.36 4.93 -5.76
N LEU A 6 7.34 5.61 -5.17
CA LEU A 6 7.12 6.57 -4.09
C LEU A 6 7.35 7.99 -4.60
N ASP A 7 6.30 8.81 -4.52
CA ASP A 7 6.42 10.26 -4.57
C ASP A 7 6.74 10.75 -3.15
N LYS A 8 8.01 11.04 -2.92
CA LYS A 8 8.52 11.46 -1.62
C LYS A 8 8.08 12.87 -1.26
N GLU A 9 7.94 13.77 -2.24
CA GLU A 9 7.57 15.16 -2.01
C GLU A 9 6.14 15.26 -1.48
N ASN A 10 5.23 14.47 -2.07
CA ASN A 10 3.84 14.43 -1.66
C ASN A 10 3.53 13.33 -0.64
N ALA A 11 4.51 12.49 -0.29
CA ALA A 11 4.35 11.29 0.51
C ALA A 11 3.20 10.38 0.00
N ILE A 12 3.21 10.09 -1.31
CA ILE A 12 2.20 9.25 -1.97
C ILE A 12 2.88 8.00 -2.54
N ALA A 13 2.27 6.84 -2.31
CA ALA A 13 2.68 5.59 -2.96
C ALA A 13 1.80 5.32 -4.18
N MET A 14 2.40 5.07 -5.33
CA MET A 14 1.72 4.69 -6.55
C MET A 14 1.91 3.19 -6.80
N LEU A 15 0.79 2.48 -6.93
CA LEU A 15 0.69 1.04 -7.19
C LEU A 15 0.17 0.83 -8.61
N GLU A 16 0.98 0.23 -9.47
CA GLU A 16 0.61 -0.08 -10.86
C GLU A 16 0.58 -1.60 -11.09
N PRO A 17 -0.61 -2.22 -11.09
CA PRO A 17 -0.77 -3.65 -11.36
C PRO A 17 -0.84 -3.93 -12.86
N ASP A 18 -0.04 -4.89 -13.31
CA ASP A 18 -0.10 -5.43 -14.69
C ASP A 18 -1.12 -6.57 -14.85
N GLY A 19 -1.77 -6.98 -13.76
CA GLY A 19 -2.70 -8.10 -13.74
C GLY A 19 -3.25 -8.37 -12.35
N ALA A 20 -3.90 -9.52 -12.18
CA ALA A 20 -4.50 -9.90 -10.89
C ALA A 20 -3.44 -9.91 -9.78
N LEU A 21 -3.74 -9.23 -8.69
CA LEU A 21 -2.81 -9.06 -7.57
C LEU A 21 -2.78 -10.30 -6.69
N SER A 22 -1.56 -10.81 -6.43
CA SER A 22 -1.31 -11.91 -5.50
C SER A 22 -0.84 -11.40 -4.13
N LYS A 23 -0.69 -12.31 -3.16
CA LYS A 23 -0.13 -11.98 -1.85
C LYS A 23 1.31 -11.46 -1.95
N GLU A 24 2.12 -12.09 -2.80
CA GLU A 24 3.54 -11.76 -2.97
C GLU A 24 3.73 -10.35 -3.52
N ASP A 25 2.83 -9.90 -4.40
CA ASP A 25 2.78 -8.53 -4.90
C ASP A 25 2.58 -7.52 -3.75
N PHE A 26 1.70 -7.83 -2.78
CA PHE A 26 1.50 -6.98 -1.61
C PHE A 26 2.66 -7.04 -0.61
N ASP A 27 3.23 -8.24 -0.37
CA ASP A 27 4.41 -8.40 0.48
C ASP A 27 5.60 -7.59 -0.06
N HIS A 28 5.72 -7.47 -1.39
CA HIS A 28 6.67 -6.57 -2.04
C HIS A 28 6.34 -5.09 -1.80
N ALA A 29 5.08 -4.68 -1.95
CA ALA A 29 4.67 -3.30 -1.73
C ALA A 29 4.93 -2.82 -0.30
N VAL A 30 4.65 -3.66 0.70
CA VAL A 30 4.93 -3.39 2.12
C VAL A 30 6.42 -3.12 2.34
N LYS A 31 7.31 -3.95 1.78
CA LYS A 31 8.77 -3.77 1.90
C LYS A 31 9.29 -2.47 1.29
N VAL A 32 8.54 -1.86 0.36
CA VAL A 32 8.89 -0.58 -0.25
C VAL A 32 8.31 0.59 0.53
N ILE A 33 7.06 0.47 1.00
CA ILE A 33 6.31 1.56 1.63
C ILE A 33 6.65 1.71 3.12
N ASP A 34 6.80 0.62 3.87
CA ASP A 34 7.04 0.67 5.31
C ASP A 34 8.31 1.45 5.67
N PRO A 35 9.48 1.24 5.01
CA PRO A 35 10.68 2.03 5.31
C PRO A 35 10.50 3.53 5.04
N PHE A 36 9.63 3.90 4.10
CA PHE A 36 9.32 5.30 3.83
C PHE A 36 8.44 5.89 4.93
N ILE A 37 7.44 5.14 5.42
CA ILE A 37 6.61 5.56 6.55
C ILE A 37 7.44 5.69 7.83
N GLU A 38 8.36 4.74 8.08
CA GLU A 38 9.27 4.79 9.22
C GLU A 38 10.20 6.02 9.17
N ALA A 39 10.67 6.39 7.98
CA ALA A 39 11.57 7.54 7.80
C ALA A 39 10.84 8.89 7.85
N GLU A 40 9.72 9.04 7.16
CA GLU A 40 8.99 10.31 7.00
C GLU A 40 7.87 10.49 8.04
N GLY A 41 7.58 9.46 8.83
CA GLY A 41 6.55 9.43 9.87
C GLY A 41 5.12 9.35 9.34
N LYS A 42 4.90 9.42 8.02
CA LYS A 42 3.56 9.33 7.42
C LYS A 42 3.60 8.99 5.92
N LEU A 43 2.50 8.42 5.45
CA LEU A 43 2.13 8.35 4.04
C LEU A 43 0.80 9.08 3.87
N ASN A 44 0.76 10.10 3.02
CA ASN A 44 -0.43 10.91 2.80
C ASN A 44 -1.50 10.18 1.97
N GLY A 45 -1.11 9.19 1.17
CA GLY A 45 -2.06 8.40 0.41
C GLY A 45 -1.45 7.31 -0.47
N ILE A 46 -2.34 6.50 -1.05
CA ILE A 46 -2.00 5.46 -2.01
C ILE A 46 -2.85 5.68 -3.27
N ILE A 47 -2.20 5.68 -4.43
CA ILE A 47 -2.85 5.73 -5.75
C ILE A 47 -2.69 4.36 -6.38
N ILE A 48 -3.79 3.77 -6.85
CA ILE A 48 -3.74 2.58 -7.69
C ILE A 48 -3.97 3.02 -9.13
N TYR A 49 -2.90 2.98 -9.94
CA TYR A 49 -2.93 3.36 -11.34
C TYR A 49 -3.11 2.12 -12.22
N THR A 50 -4.29 1.95 -12.82
CA THR A 50 -4.55 0.82 -13.71
C THR A 50 -5.59 1.18 -14.77
N LYS A 51 -5.45 0.65 -15.99
CA LYS A 51 -6.40 0.87 -17.09
C LYS A 51 -7.74 0.17 -16.84
N SER A 52 -7.69 -1.00 -16.21
CA SER A 52 -8.86 -1.78 -15.83
C SER A 52 -8.53 -2.50 -14.56
N PHE A 53 -9.39 -2.40 -13.55
CA PHE A 53 -9.11 -3.04 -12.28
C PHE A 53 -9.11 -4.57 -12.44
N PRO A 54 -7.96 -5.25 -12.29
CA PRO A 54 -7.86 -6.68 -12.55
C PRO A 54 -8.49 -7.53 -11.45
N GLY A 55 -9.02 -6.87 -10.41
CA GLY A 55 -9.49 -7.51 -9.20
C GLY A 55 -8.34 -8.03 -8.35
N TRP A 56 -8.72 -8.78 -7.33
CA TRP A 56 -7.80 -9.37 -6.39
C TRP A 56 -7.97 -10.87 -6.40
N LYS A 57 -6.86 -11.60 -6.35
CA LYS A 57 -6.93 -13.05 -6.21
C LYS A 57 -7.23 -13.43 -4.75
N ASP A 58 -6.59 -12.77 -3.78
CA ASP A 58 -6.59 -13.17 -2.36
C ASP A 58 -6.54 -11.98 -1.37
N PHE A 59 -7.35 -10.93 -1.60
CA PHE A 59 -7.32 -9.63 -0.87
C PHE A 59 -7.56 -9.65 0.65
N ALA A 60 -7.72 -10.81 1.28
CA ALA A 60 -8.05 -10.90 2.70
C ALA A 60 -6.96 -10.29 3.62
N ALA A 61 -5.74 -10.09 3.13
CA ALA A 61 -4.63 -9.52 3.90
C ALA A 61 -4.57 -7.97 3.87
N LEU A 62 -4.92 -7.32 2.76
CA LEU A 62 -4.86 -5.84 2.66
C LEU A 62 -5.94 -5.18 3.55
N SER A 63 -7.11 -5.82 3.69
CA SER A 63 -8.12 -5.40 4.67
C SER A 63 -7.60 -5.49 6.12
N ARG A 64 -6.74 -6.46 6.45
CA ARG A 64 -6.19 -6.59 7.82
C ARG A 64 -5.15 -5.51 8.13
N HIS A 65 -4.43 -5.02 7.13
CA HIS A 65 -3.51 -3.89 7.30
C HIS A 65 -4.22 -2.52 7.32
N PHE A 66 -5.30 -2.32 6.55
CA PHE A 66 -6.13 -1.11 6.71
C PHE A 66 -6.83 -1.05 8.08
N THR A 67 -7.18 -2.18 8.68
CA THR A 67 -7.63 -2.23 10.09
C THR A 67 -6.50 -1.91 11.08
N PHE A 68 -5.24 -2.22 10.74
CA PHE A 68 -4.07 -1.90 11.57
C PHE A 68 -3.75 -0.40 11.55
N ILE A 69 -3.85 0.25 10.38
CA ILE A 69 -3.77 1.72 10.23
C ILE A 69 -4.91 2.41 11.01
N LYS A 70 -6.11 1.81 11.04
CA LYS A 70 -7.23 2.31 11.86
C LYS A 70 -7.00 2.14 13.37
N ASN A 71 -6.38 1.05 13.82
CA ASN A 71 -6.18 0.81 15.27
C ASN A 71 -5.00 1.60 15.88
N HIS A 72 -4.06 2.11 15.08
CA HIS A 72 -3.02 3.02 15.60
C HIS A 72 -3.51 4.47 15.81
N HIS A 73 -4.76 4.79 15.46
CA HIS A 73 -5.42 6.02 15.90
C HIS A 73 -5.91 5.96 17.36
N GLU A 74 -5.83 4.82 18.07
CA GLU A 74 -6.23 4.72 19.48
C GLU A 74 -5.07 4.92 20.49
N ILE A 75 -3.81 5.07 20.06
CA ILE A 75 -2.67 5.36 20.98
C ILE A 75 -2.27 6.86 20.94
N VAL A 76 -3.25 7.73 20.74
CA VAL A 76 -3.16 9.14 21.16
C VAL A 76 -4.47 9.54 21.81
N ASN A 77 -4.71 8.98 22.99
CA ASN A 77 -4.89 9.70 24.25
C ASN A 77 -4.86 8.71 25.43
#